data_AF-A0A2V5MGU9-F1
#
_entry.id   AF-A0A2V5MGU9-F1
#
_cell.length_a   1.000
_cell.length_b   1.000
_cell.length_c   1.000
_cell.angle_alpha   90.00
_cell.angle_beta   90.00
_cell.angle_gamma   90.00
#
_symmetry.space_group_name_H-M   'P 1'
#
loop_
_entity.id
_entity.type
_entity.pdbx_description
1 polymer ?
#
loop_
_entity_poly.entity_id
_entity_poly.type
_entity_poly.pdbx_seq_one_letter_code
_entity_poly.pdbx_strand_id
1 'polypeptide(L)'
;MATKAAEFYHYGPQQANGPDQKLPLNTLVLLIRLSFGYSKVQLMNGEEGYVASQNLHKALPAVVAAATNPPPNASSERNRSSRSRYNLSDPRYFPPPEPLPEDLPEPTPIPGAEPSASP
;
A
#
# COMPACT_ATOMS: atom_id res chain seq x y z
N MET A 1 -15.37 -12.71 -22.06
CA MET A 1 -14.40 -13.69 -22.62
C MET A 1 -13.05 -13.39 -22.01
N ALA A 2 -12.47 -14.30 -21.23
CA ALA A 2 -11.12 -14.13 -20.71
C ALA A 2 -10.13 -14.27 -21.87
N THR A 3 -9.30 -13.26 -22.12
CA THR A 3 -8.30 -13.34 -23.17
C THR A 3 -7.24 -14.37 -22.78
N LYS A 4 -6.80 -15.21 -23.73
CA LYS A 4 -5.79 -16.25 -23.49
C LYS A 4 -4.42 -15.66 -23.07
N ALA A 5 -4.22 -14.37 -23.30
CA ALA A 5 -3.08 -13.60 -22.86
C ALA A 5 -3.51 -12.16 -22.50
N ALA A 6 -2.75 -11.51 -21.64
CA ALA A 6 -2.93 -10.11 -21.27
C ALA A 6 -1.79 -9.27 -21.84
N GLU A 7 -2.13 -8.10 -22.38
CA GLU A 7 -1.14 -7.14 -22.87
C GLU A 7 -0.48 -6.42 -21.69
N PHE A 8 0.84 -6.31 -21.73
CA PHE A 8 1.64 -5.62 -20.73
C PHE A 8 2.39 -4.47 -21.38
N TYR A 9 2.37 -3.34 -20.68
CA TYR A 9 2.91 -2.07 -21.15
C TYR A 9 3.84 -1.51 -20.07
N HIS A 10 5.12 -1.29 -20.35
CA HIS A 10 6.05 -0.65 -19.41
C HIS A 10 5.60 0.77 -19.06
N TYR A 11 5.19 1.53 -20.07
CA TYR A 11 4.85 2.95 -19.95
C TYR A 11 3.35 3.23 -19.95
N GLY A 12 2.53 2.19 -20.10
CA GLY A 12 1.07 2.29 -20.17
C GLY A 12 0.51 2.21 -21.60
N PRO A 13 -0.82 2.19 -21.74
CA PRO A 13 -1.51 1.89 -23.00
C PRO A 13 -1.38 2.99 -24.07
N GLN A 14 -0.95 4.19 -23.68
CA GLN A 14 -0.79 5.33 -24.60
C GLN A 14 0.58 5.34 -25.32
N GLN A 15 1.43 4.35 -25.05
CA GLN A 15 2.75 4.27 -25.70
C GLN A 15 2.62 4.02 -27.21
N ALA A 16 3.52 4.62 -28.00
CA ALA A 16 3.46 4.56 -29.46
C ALA A 16 3.72 3.16 -30.04
N ASN A 17 4.50 2.33 -29.33
CA ASN A 17 4.96 1.03 -29.82
C ASN A 17 3.99 -0.13 -29.52
N GLY A 18 2.83 0.14 -28.93
CA GLY A 18 1.88 -0.89 -28.52
C GLY A 18 2.35 -1.67 -27.27
N PRO A 19 1.91 -2.92 -27.08
CA PRO A 19 2.30 -3.72 -25.91
C PRO A 19 3.74 -4.22 -26.01
N ASP A 20 4.50 -4.06 -24.94
CA ASP A 20 5.89 -4.55 -24.83
C ASP A 20 5.95 -6.08 -24.80
N GLN A 21 4.98 -6.70 -24.13
CA GLN A 21 4.89 -8.15 -24.03
C GLN A 21 3.45 -8.62 -23.85
N LYS A 22 3.22 -9.91 -24.10
CA LYS A 22 1.96 -10.60 -23.81
C LYS A 22 2.18 -11.60 -22.69
N LEU A 23 1.52 -11.37 -21.57
CA LEU A 23 1.54 -12.26 -20.41
C LEU A 23 0.57 -13.43 -20.64
N PRO A 24 1.00 -14.69 -20.51
CA PRO A 24 0.08 -15.82 -20.59
C PRO A 24 -0.99 -15.77 -19.49
N LEU A 25 -2.13 -16.40 -19.76
CA LEU A 25 -3.19 -16.57 -18.74
C LEU A 25 -2.62 -17.25 -17.48
N ASN A 26 -3.11 -16.83 -16.31
CA ASN A 26 -2.63 -17.27 -14.98
C ASN A 26 -1.19 -16.87 -14.63
N THR A 27 -0.61 -15.87 -15.30
CA THR A 27 0.63 -15.25 -14.84
C THR A 27 0.40 -14.58 -13.49
N LEU A 28 1.20 -14.97 -12.49
CA LEU A 28 1.19 -14.32 -11.19
C LEU A 28 1.90 -12.96 -11.28
N VAL A 29 1.23 -11.94 -10.75
CA VAL A 29 1.73 -10.57 -10.68
C VAL A 29 1.39 -9.99 -9.32
N LEU A 30 2.24 -9.08 -8.84
CA LEU A 30 1.96 -8.27 -7.67
C LEU A 30 1.25 -6.99 -8.10
N LEU A 31 0.04 -6.78 -7.60
CA LEU A 31 -0.69 -5.53 -7.87
C LEU A 31 -0.10 -4.39 -7.03
N ILE A 32 0.53 -3.41 -7.69
CA ILE A 32 1.07 -2.21 -7.03
C ILE A 32 -0.01 -1.14 -6.88
N ARG A 33 -0.77 -0.88 -7.94
CA ARG A 33 -1.79 0.18 -7.98
C ARG A 33 -2.99 -0.24 -8.81
N LEU A 34 -4.15 -0.33 -8.16
CA LEU A 34 -5.43 -0.51 -8.86
C LEU A 34 -5.85 0.81 -9.50
N SER A 35 -6.29 0.78 -10.75
CA SER A 35 -6.80 1.96 -11.48
C SER A 35 -7.80 1.55 -12.57
N PHE A 36 -8.63 2.50 -13.02
CA PHE A 36 -9.63 2.23 -14.05
C PHE A 36 -8.98 2.03 -15.42
N GLY A 37 -9.46 1.04 -16.18
CA GLY A 37 -8.88 0.64 -17.47
C GLY A 37 -7.59 -0.17 -17.32
N TYR A 38 -6.55 0.42 -16.74
CA TYR A 38 -5.23 -0.20 -16.56
C TYR A 38 -4.74 -0.03 -15.13
N SER A 39 -4.12 -1.08 -14.60
CA SER A 39 -3.55 -1.11 -13.26
C SER A 39 -2.04 -1.35 -13.32
N LYS A 40 -1.30 -0.76 -12.37
CA LYS A 40 0.15 -0.95 -12.26
C LYS A 40 0.43 -2.26 -11.53
N VAL A 41 1.24 -3.12 -12.13
CA VAL A 41 1.63 -4.43 -11.60
C VAL A 41 3.14 -4.61 -11.66
N GLN A 42 3.66 -5.49 -10.81
CA GLN A 42 5.02 -5.99 -10.86
C GLN A 42 5.02 -7.48 -11.18
N LEU A 43 5.83 -7.86 -12.16
CA LEU A 43 6.05 -9.25 -12.54
C LEU A 43 6.99 -9.92 -11.52
N MET A 44 6.99 -11.25 -11.49
CA MET A 44 7.83 -12.03 -10.57
C MET A 44 9.34 -11.85 -10.82
N ASN A 45 9.73 -11.38 -12.01
CA ASN A 45 11.12 -11.03 -12.32
C ASN A 45 11.54 -9.62 -11.81
N GLY A 46 10.60 -8.87 -11.22
CA GLY A 46 10.82 -7.52 -10.69
C GLY A 46 10.45 -6.37 -11.63
N GLU A 47 10.13 -6.65 -12.89
CA GLU A 47 9.71 -5.64 -13.86
C GLU A 47 8.34 -5.05 -13.50
N GLU A 48 8.20 -3.74 -13.65
CA GLU A 48 6.95 -3.02 -13.40
C GLU A 48 6.33 -2.54 -14.70
N GLY A 49 5.00 -2.57 -14.76
CA GLY A 49 4.26 -2.05 -15.90
C GLY A 49 2.77 -2.02 -15.65
N TYR A 50 2.01 -1.96 -16.73
CA TYR A 50 0.57 -1.78 -16.73
C TYR A 50 -0.10 -2.92 -17.47
N VAL A 51 -1.19 -3.43 -16.88
CA VAL A 51 -2.05 -4.47 -17.46
C VAL A 51 -3.49 -3.98 -17.36
N ALA A 52 -4.31 -4.33 -18.35
CA ALA A 52 -5.73 -4.01 -18.32
C ALA A 52 -6.40 -4.59 -17.07
N SER A 53 -7.09 -3.75 -16.30
CA SER A 53 -7.66 -4.10 -14.99
C SER A 53 -8.67 -5.24 -15.07
N GLN A 54 -9.35 -5.39 -16.21
CA GLN A 54 -10.28 -6.49 -16.49
C GLN A 54 -9.63 -7.88 -16.57
N ASN A 55 -8.32 -7.94 -16.84
CA ASN A 55 -7.56 -9.18 -16.92
C ASN A 55 -6.93 -9.57 -15.57
N LEU A 56 -7.06 -8.72 -14.56
CA LEU A 56 -6.53 -8.98 -13.23
C LEU A 56 -7.58 -9.67 -12.38
N HIS A 57 -7.20 -10.80 -11.81
CA HIS A 57 -8.03 -11.56 -10.90
C HIS A 57 -7.27 -11.80 -9.60
N LYS A 58 -8.00 -11.76 -8.48
CA LYS A 58 -7.42 -12.06 -7.17
C LYS A 58 -6.98 -13.52 -7.19
N ALA A 59 -5.68 -13.76 -6.99
CA ALA A 59 -5.13 -15.10 -6.91
C ALA A 59 -5.71 -15.84 -5.68
N LEU A 60 -5.90 -17.15 -5.83
CA LEU A 60 -6.30 -18.00 -4.71
C LEU A 60 -5.20 -18.00 -3.64
N PRO A 61 -5.55 -17.97 -2.33
CA PRO A 61 -4.57 -17.95 -1.25
C PRO A 61 -3.54 -19.08 -1.32
N ALA A 62 -3.96 -20.27 -1.74
CA ALA A 62 -3.07 -21.43 -1.91
C ALA A 62 -1.98 -21.20 -2.97
N VAL A 63 -2.32 -20.51 -4.07
CA VAL A 63 -1.37 -20.20 -5.15
C VAL A 63 -0.37 -19.14 -4.69
N VAL A 64 -0.85 -18.13 -3.95
CA VAL A 64 0.02 -17.11 -3.37
C VAL A 64 0.99 -17.73 -2.37
N ALA A 65 0.51 -18.57 -1.45
CA ALA A 65 1.35 -19.24 -0.47
C ALA A 65 2.44 -20.10 -1.12
N ALA A 66 2.11 -20.83 -2.19
CA ALA A 66 3.09 -21.61 -2.94
C ALA A 66 4.16 -20.72 -3.62
N ALA A 67 3.80 -19.54 -4.09
CA ALA A 67 4.72 -18.61 -4.75
C ALA A 67 5.56 -17.78 -3.75
N THR A 68 5.05 -17.52 -2.55
CA THR A 68 5.74 -16.71 -1.53
C THR A 68 6.51 -17.53 -0.50
N ASN A 69 6.34 -18.85 -0.45
CA ASN A 69 7.12 -19.71 0.42
C ASN A 69 8.58 -19.72 -0.07
N PRO A 70 9.53 -19.17 0.70
CA PRO A 70 10.92 -19.27 0.33
C PRO A 70 11.34 -20.75 0.38
N PRO A 71 12.17 -21.24 -0.56
CA PRO A 71 12.90 -22.48 -0.30
C PRO A 71 13.70 -22.29 0.99
N PRO A 72 13.87 -23.32 1.83
CA PRO A 72 14.55 -23.20 3.14
C PRO A 72 16.02 -22.74 3.08
N ASN A 73 16.55 -22.39 1.91
CA ASN A 73 17.91 -21.93 1.67
C ASN A 73 18.04 -20.54 1.00
N ALA A 74 16.97 -19.77 0.82
CA ALA A 74 17.07 -18.39 0.32
C ALA A 74 17.25 -17.39 1.46
N SER A 75 18.41 -17.44 2.12
CA SER A 75 18.88 -16.37 2.98
C SER A 75 19.34 -15.19 2.13
N SER A 76 18.91 -14.00 2.55
CA SER A 76 19.49 -12.67 2.26
C SER A 76 18.86 -11.83 1.13
N GLU A 77 18.32 -10.69 1.57
CA GLU A 77 18.38 -9.39 0.90
C GLU A 77 17.45 -9.11 -0.30
N ARG A 78 16.14 -9.11 -0.07
CA ARG A 78 15.32 -8.02 -0.61
C ARG A 78 14.06 -7.80 0.21
N ASN A 79 13.83 -6.55 0.59
CA ASN A 79 12.57 -6.04 1.15
C ASN A 79 12.38 -6.12 2.68
N ARG A 80 13.33 -5.56 3.44
CA ARG A 80 13.04 -4.89 4.73
C ARG A 80 12.54 -3.46 4.54
N SER A 81 11.75 -3.20 3.50
CA SER A 81 11.28 -1.87 3.15
C SER A 81 9.76 -1.81 3.14
N SER A 82 9.14 -2.37 4.18
CA SER A 82 7.78 -2.05 4.57
C SER A 82 7.57 -2.37 6.05
N ARG A 83 7.53 -1.32 6.85
CA ARG A 83 7.04 -1.27 8.24
C ARG A 83 7.88 -1.99 9.30
N SER A 84 9.06 -1.45 9.57
CA SER A 84 9.38 -1.14 10.97
C SER A 84 9.59 0.37 11.08
N ARG A 85 8.50 1.10 11.28
CA ARG A 85 8.49 2.55 11.54
C ARG A 85 8.83 2.87 13.00
N TYR A 86 9.51 1.95 13.68
CA TYR A 86 9.91 2.08 15.08
C TYR A 86 11.33 1.52 15.20
N ASN A 87 12.30 2.26 14.66
CA ASN A 87 13.70 1.96 14.87
C ASN A 87 14.05 2.47 16.29
N LEU A 88 13.80 1.62 17.29
CA LEU A 88 13.96 1.90 18.72
C LEU A 88 15.43 2.15 19.15
N SER A 89 16.34 2.25 18.17
CA SER A 89 17.79 2.40 18.34
C SER A 89 18.32 3.74 17.80
N ASP A 90 17.47 4.63 17.28
CA ASP A 90 17.91 5.98 16.89
C ASP A 90 17.91 6.90 18.13
N PRO A 91 19.06 7.45 18.56
CA PRO A 91 19.15 8.34 19.73
C PRO A 91 18.44 9.70 19.54
N ARG A 92 17.90 10.00 18.35
CA ARG A 92 17.04 11.16 18.07
C ARG A 92 15.56 10.78 18.04
N TYR A 93 15.20 9.54 18.38
CA TYR A 93 13.82 9.13 18.50
C TYR A 93 13.19 9.74 19.75
N PHE A 94 12.50 10.86 19.58
CA PHE A 94 11.56 11.37 20.58
C PHE A 94 10.21 10.71 20.33
N PRO A 95 9.63 9.97 21.29
CA PRO A 95 8.25 9.53 21.16
C PRO A 95 7.35 10.77 20.97
N PRO A 96 6.27 10.66 20.18
CA PRO A 96 5.29 11.74 20.11
C PRO A 96 4.82 12.06 21.53
N PRO A 97 4.69 13.35 21.91
CA PRO A 97 4.22 13.72 23.23
C PRO A 97 2.86 13.07 23.47
N GLU A 98 2.69 12.53 24.67
CA GLU A 98 1.46 11.91 25.13
C GLU A 98 0.28 12.87 24.88
N PRO A 99 -0.88 12.39 24.38
CA PRO A 99 -2.04 13.25 24.25
C PRO A 99 -2.32 13.88 25.61
N LEU A 100 -2.30 15.21 25.65
CA LEU A 100 -2.58 16.00 26.84
C LEU A 100 -3.89 15.49 27.46
N PRO A 101 -3.93 15.22 28.78
CA PRO A 101 -5.16 14.78 29.42
C PRO A 101 -6.27 15.78 29.11
N GLU A 102 -7.38 15.30 28.51
CA GLU A 102 -8.61 16.08 28.29
C GLU A 102 -9.28 16.60 29.58
N ASP A 103 -8.64 16.45 30.74
CA ASP A 103 -9.06 17.10 31.98
C ASP A 103 -8.60 18.57 31.97
N LEU A 104 -9.14 19.33 31.01
CA LEU A 104 -9.37 20.75 31.22
C LEU A 104 -10.31 20.85 32.43
N PRO A 105 -9.89 21.40 33.58
CA PRO A 105 -10.89 21.88 34.50
C PRO A 105 -11.75 22.88 33.72
N GLU A 106 -13.07 22.68 33.77
CA GLU A 106 -14.06 23.65 33.33
C GLU A 106 -13.59 25.07 33.72
N PRO A 107 -13.80 26.08 32.85
CA PRO A 107 -13.28 27.42 33.08
C PRO A 107 -13.63 27.85 34.50
N THR A 108 -12.62 28.06 35.33
CA THR A 108 -12.80 28.53 36.69
C THR A 108 -13.62 29.82 36.62
N PRO A 109 -14.73 29.94 37.36
CA PRO A 109 -15.46 31.20 37.39
C PRO A 109 -14.49 32.29 37.87
N ILE A 110 -14.37 33.35 37.08
CA ILE A 110 -13.54 34.52 37.42
C ILE A 110 -14.08 35.08 38.74
N PRO A 111 -13.26 35.22 39.80
CA PRO A 111 -13.69 35.90 41.01
C PRO A 111 -13.99 37.35 40.66
N GLY A 112 -15.28 37.71 40.55
CA GLY A 112 -15.73 39.07 40.24
C GLY A 112 -16.79 39.22 39.16
N ALA A 113 -17.32 38.14 38.58
CA ALA A 113 -18.53 38.22 37.76
C ALA A 113 -19.75 37.80 38.58
N GLU A 114 -20.43 38.78 39.20
CA GLU A 114 -21.79 38.59 39.69
C GLU A 114 -22.67 38.06 38.54
N PRO A 115 -23.45 37.00 38.75
CA PRO A 115 -24.55 36.69 37.85
C PRO A 115 -25.65 37.74 38.11
N SER A 116 -25.63 38.83 37.37
CA SER A 116 -26.80 39.71 37.28
C SER A 116 -27.87 38.97 36.47
N ALA A 117 -28.64 38.14 37.18
CA ALA A 117 -29.91 37.66 36.69
C ALA A 117 -30.97 38.74 36.99
N SER A 118 -31.18 39.58 35.98
CA SER A 118 -32.49 40.07 35.51
C SER A 118 -33.27 41.08 36.37
N PRO A 119 -34.35 41.70 35.84
CA PRO A 119 -35.12 41.39 34.62
C PRO A 119 -34.52 41.89 33.30
#